data_AF-A0A1Q7GW09-F1
#
_entry.id   AF-A0A1Q7GW09-F1
#
_cell.length_a   1.000
_cell.length_b   1.000
_cell.length_c   1.000
_cell.angle_alpha   90.00
_cell.angle_beta   90.00
_cell.angle_gamma   90.00
#
_symmetry.space_group_name_H-M   'P 1'
#
loop_
_entity.id
_entity.type
_entity.pdbx_description
1 polymer ?
#
loop_
_entity_poly.entity_id
_entity_poly.type
_entity_poly.pdbx_seq_one_letter_code
_entity_poly.pdbx_strand_id
1 'polypeptide(L)'
;MKRGAPRAVSNDESRELWRVGDITCLMISCCSGAELQVRRNDEMLVRELYPTKSDLYERARELRTQYEGTQSAQRPPKLAFF
;
A
#
# COMPACT_ATOMS: atom_id res chain seq x y z
N MET A 1 31.14 8.18 -4.66
CA MET A 1 30.39 6.94 -4.97
C MET A 1 28.90 7.24 -4.81
N LYS A 2 28.11 6.96 -5.84
CA LYS A 2 26.75 7.50 -6.03
C LYS A 2 25.76 6.76 -5.13
N ARG A 3 25.01 7.53 -4.34
CA ARG A 3 23.87 7.04 -3.54
C ARG A 3 22.88 6.35 -4.48
N GLY A 4 22.76 5.04 -4.37
CA GLY A 4 21.74 4.28 -5.09
C GLY A 4 20.38 4.66 -4.53
N ALA A 5 19.65 5.51 -5.23
CA ALA A 5 18.22 5.59 -5.05
C ALA A 5 17.65 4.20 -5.36
N PRO A 6 16.80 3.59 -4.52
CA PRO A 6 16.06 2.42 -4.96
C PRO A 6 15.28 2.84 -6.21
N ARG A 7 15.64 2.24 -7.34
CA ARG A 7 14.91 2.39 -8.60
C ARG A 7 13.47 2.10 -8.25
N ALA A 8 12.61 3.10 -8.38
CA ALA A 8 11.19 2.88 -8.55
C ALA A 8 11.08 1.93 -9.73
N VAL A 9 10.88 0.65 -9.43
CA VAL A 9 10.77 -0.40 -10.42
C VAL A 9 9.53 -0.02 -11.22
N SER A 10 9.72 0.47 -12.44
CA SER A 10 8.66 0.56 -13.43
C SER A 10 8.28 -0.87 -13.79
N ASN A 11 7.56 -1.52 -12.87
CA ASN A 11 7.07 -2.87 -13.01
C ASN A 11 5.70 -2.73 -13.68
N ASP A 12 5.67 -2.92 -15.00
CA ASP A 12 4.44 -2.99 -15.81
C ASP A 12 3.42 -4.02 -15.23
N GLU A 13 3.93 -4.97 -14.44
CA GLU A 13 3.19 -5.99 -13.71
C GLU A 13 2.51 -5.52 -12.40
N SER A 14 2.73 -4.26 -12.00
CA SER A 14 2.18 -3.69 -10.76
C SER A 14 1.04 -2.70 -11.05
N ARG A 15 -0.12 -2.95 -10.44
CA ARG A 15 -1.34 -2.14 -10.57
C ARG A 15 -1.72 -1.52 -9.23
N GLU A 16 -1.84 -0.21 -9.18
CA GLU A 16 -2.40 0.49 -8.01
C GLU A 16 -3.89 0.16 -7.86
N LEU A 17 -4.28 -0.25 -6.65
CA LEU A 17 -5.67 -0.54 -6.30
C LEU A 17 -6.35 0.66 -5.64
N TRP A 18 -5.65 1.32 -4.73
CA TRP A 18 -6.11 2.52 -4.03
C TRP A 18 -4.95 3.23 -3.32
N ARG A 19 -5.18 4.49 -2.97
CA ARG A 19 -4.27 5.31 -2.16
C ARG A 19 -5.07 6.09 -1.11
N VAL A 20 -4.56 6.13 0.11
CA VAL A 20 -5.14 6.80 1.29
C VAL A 20 -4.03 7.60 1.96
N GLY A 21 -3.98 8.91 1.69
CA GLY A 21 -2.87 9.77 2.13
C GLY A 21 -1.52 9.28 1.59
N ASP A 22 -0.59 9.01 2.49
CA ASP A 22 0.75 8.48 2.17
C ASP A 22 0.79 6.95 1.97
N ILE A 23 -0.35 6.27 2.15
CA ILE A 23 -0.46 4.81 2.04
C ILE A 23 -0.98 4.44 0.66
N THR A 24 -0.25 3.59 -0.05
CA THR A 24 -0.60 3.09 -1.38
C THR A 24 -0.71 1.57 -1.36
N CYS A 25 -1.76 1.05 -1.99
CA CYS A 25 -1.98 -0.37 -2.16
C CYS A 25 -1.78 -0.76 -3.62
N LEU A 26 -0.93 -1.77 -3.83
CA LEU A 26 -0.48 -2.26 -5.12
C LEU A 26 -0.82 -3.75 -5.21
N MET A 27 -1.34 -4.15 -6.35
CA MET A 27 -1.40 -5.54 -6.77
C MET A 27 -0.25 -5.79 -7.74
N ILE A 28 0.54 -6.82 -7.50
CA ILE A 28 1.58 -7.26 -8.43
C ILE A 28 1.14 -8.62 -8.97
N SER A 29 0.99 -8.70 -10.29
CA SER A 29 0.75 -9.98 -10.96
C SER A 29 2.07 -10.74 -11.02
N CYS A 30 2.06 -12.01 -10.63
CA CYS A 30 3.23 -12.89 -10.70
C CYS A 30 2.82 -14.20 -11.40
N CYS A 31 3.79 -14.94 -11.94
CA CYS A 31 3.53 -16.16 -12.72
C CYS A 31 2.70 -17.23 -11.97
N SER A 32 2.66 -17.18 -10.63
CA SER A 32 1.96 -18.14 -9.78
C SER A 32 0.76 -17.57 -9.01
N GLY A 33 0.33 -16.33 -9.29
CA GLY A 33 -0.78 -15.72 -8.57
C GLY A 33 -0.74 -14.19 -8.56
N ALA A 34 -1.20 -13.60 -7.45
CA ALA A 34 -1.18 -12.16 -7.26
C ALA A 34 -0.64 -11.81 -5.87
N GLU A 35 0.21 -10.80 -5.81
CA GLU A 35 0.79 -10.28 -4.57
C GLU A 35 0.14 -8.95 -4.23
N LEU A 36 -0.32 -8.81 -2.99
CA LEU A 36 -0.80 -7.55 -2.43
C LEU A 36 0.32 -6.89 -1.66
N GLN A 37 0.63 -5.64 -1.99
CA GLN A 37 1.56 -4.82 -1.23
C GLN A 37 0.88 -3.54 -0.76
N VAL A 38 0.95 -3.24 0.53
CA VAL A 38 0.62 -1.93 1.08
C VAL A 38 1.90 -1.25 1.51
N ARG A 39 2.12 -0.04 1.02
CA ARG A 39 3.33 0.74 1.28
C ARG A 39 2.96 2.12 1.81
N ARG A 40 3.72 2.64 2.76
CA ARG A 40 3.63 4.03 3.21
C ARG A 40 4.88 4.77 2.81
N ASN A 41 4.76 5.73 1.90
CA ASN A 41 5.92 6.32 1.21
C ASN A 41 6.80 5.23 0.59
N ASP A 42 7.95 4.91 1.21
CA ASP A 42 8.87 3.87 0.74
C ASP A 42 8.84 2.59 1.61
N GLU A 43 8.21 2.66 2.79
CA GLU A 43 8.14 1.55 3.75
C GLU A 43 7.06 0.54 3.35
N MET A 44 7.40 -0.75 3.36
CA MET A 44 6.45 -1.84 3.12
C MET A 44 5.74 -2.20 4.42
N LEU A 45 4.44 -1.93 4.49
CA LEU A 45 3.61 -2.23 5.66
C LEU A 45 3.02 -3.64 5.59
N VAL A 46 2.55 -4.04 4.42
CA VAL A 46 1.91 -5.34 4.19
C VAL A 46 2.45 -5.94 2.90
N ARG A 47 2.73 -7.24 2.91
CA ARG A 47 3.01 -8.05 1.73
C ARG A 47 2.37 -9.43 1.89
N GLU A 48 1.35 -9.70 1.09
CA GLU A 48 0.56 -10.93 1.14
C GLU A 48 0.49 -11.56 -0.26
N LEU A 49 0.63 -12.89 -0.35
CA LEU A 49 0.52 -13.64 -1.60
C LEU A 49 -0.83 -14.36 -1.66
N TYR A 50 -1.53 -14.21 -2.77
CA TYR A 50 -2.82 -14.81 -3.01
C TYR A 50 -2.80 -15.72 -4.24
N PRO A 51 -3.41 -16.91 -4.15
CA PRO A 51 -3.52 -17.82 -5.28
C PRO A 51 -4.46 -17.27 -6.36
N THR A 52 -5.47 -16.46 -5.99
CA THR A 52 -6.38 -15.82 -6.94
C THR A 52 -6.43 -14.30 -6.75
N LYS A 53 -6.79 -13.59 -7.83
CA LYS A 53 -6.99 -12.14 -7.80
C LYS A 53 -8.22 -11.75 -6.97
N SER A 54 -9.23 -12.62 -6.85
CA SER A 54 -10.47 -12.34 -6.14
C SER A 54 -10.22 -12.16 -4.64
N ASP A 55 -9.51 -13.11 -4.01
CA ASP A 55 -9.11 -13.04 -2.60
C ASP A 55 -8.28 -11.78 -2.31
N LEU A 56 -7.38 -11.44 -3.23
CA LEU A 56 -6.58 -10.23 -3.15
C LEU A 56 -7.43 -8.96 -3.14
N TYR A 57 -8.40 -8.85 -4.06
CA TYR A 57 -9.30 -7.68 -4.09
C TYR A 57 -10.17 -7.57 -2.85
N GLU A 58 -10.62 -8.70 -2.29
CA GLU A 58 -11.33 -8.72 -1.01
C GLU A 58 -10.46 -8.16 0.10
N ARG A 59 -9.23 -8.68 0.23
CA ARG A 59 -8.28 -8.18 1.22
C ARG A 59 -7.96 -6.70 1.04
N ALA A 60 -7.74 -6.28 -0.20
CA ALA A 60 -7.45 -4.89 -0.51
C ALA A 60 -8.58 -3.96 -0.04
N ARG A 61 -9.85 -4.38 -0.16
CA ARG A 61 -11.00 -3.60 0.35
C ARG A 61 -11.01 -3.52 1.87
N GLU A 62 -10.74 -4.63 2.56
CA GLU A 62 -10.66 -4.63 4.03
C GLU A 62 -9.57 -3.69 4.55
N LEU A 63 -8.37 -3.79 3.97
CA LEU A 63 -7.25 -2.93 4.34
C LEU A 63 -7.55 -1.46 4.07
N ARG A 64 -8.21 -1.15 2.95
CA ARG A 64 -8.63 0.22 2.64
C ARG A 64 -9.49 0.80 3.77
N THR A 65 -10.53 0.08 4.19
CA THR A 65 -11.42 0.53 5.28
C THR A 65 -10.65 0.72 6.59
N GLN A 66 -9.72 -0.18 6.91
CA GLN A 66 -8.89 -0.06 8.11
C GLN A 66 -8.01 1.20 8.08
N TYR A 67 -7.35 1.47 6.96
CA TYR A 67 -6.45 2.62 6.84
C TYR A 67 -7.20 3.94 6.66
N GLU A 68 -8.35 3.96 5.99
CA GLU A 68 -9.24 5.13 5.93
C GLU A 68 -9.74 5.48 7.34
N GLY A 69 -10.18 4.49 8.13
CA GLY A 69 -10.57 4.70 9.53
C GLY A 69 -9.41 5.17 10.42
N THR A 70 -8.21 4.64 10.19
CA THR A 70 -7.00 5.02 10.95
C THR A 70 -6.50 6.42 10.59
N GLN A 71 -6.61 6.85 9.32
CA GLN A 71 -6.21 8.19 8.90
C GLN A 71 -7.09 9.26 9.57
N SER A 72 -8.38 8.96 9.78
CA SER A 72 -9.27 9.84 10.55
C SER A 72 -8.87 9.96 12.02
N ALA A 73 -8.26 8.92 12.60
CA ALA A 73 -7.80 8.91 13.99
C ALA A 73 -6.40 9.52 14.19
N GLN A 74 -5.59 9.61 13.12
CA GLN A 74 -4.20 10.13 13.18
C GLN A 74 -4.05 11.61 12.82
N ARG A 75 -5.13 12.41 12.71
CA ARG A 75 -4.97 13.87 12.87
C ARG A 75 -4.67 14.13 14.34
N PRO A 76 -3.44 14.48 14.75
CA PRO A 76 -3.24 14.95 16.10
C PRO A 76 -4.21 16.12 16.30
N PRO A 77 -4.92 16.22 17.45
CA PRO A 77 -5.55 17.49 17.78
C PRO A 77 -4.45 18.52 17.68
N LYS A 78 -4.68 19.53 16.84
CA LYS A 78 -3.80 20.71 16.74
C LYS A 78 -3.68 21.19 18.18
N LEU A 79 -2.57 20.89 18.86
CA LEU A 79 -2.25 21.52 20.13
C LEU A 79 -2.08 22.99 19.75
N ALA A 80 -3.17 23.74 19.90
CA ALA A 80 -3.13 25.18 19.99
C ALA A 80 -2.34 25.48 21.26
N PHE A 81 -1.03 25.60 21.09
CA PHE A 81 -0.20 26.27 22.07
C PHE A 81 -0.25 27.77 21.76
N PHE A 82 -0.55 28.52 22.82
CA PHE A 82 -0.69 29.97 22.98
C PHE A 82 -2.06 30.58 22.67
#